data_AF-A0A7C8IE00-F1
#
_entry.id   AF-A0A7C8IE00-F1
#
_cell.length_a   1.000
_cell.length_b   1.000
_cell.length_c   1.000
_cell.angle_alpha   90.00
_cell.angle_beta   90.00
_cell.angle_gamma   90.00
#
_symmetry.space_group_name_H-M   'P 1'
#
loop_
_entity.id
_entity.type
_entity.pdbx_description
1 polymer ?
#
loop_
_entity_poly.entity_id
_entity_poly.type
_entity_poly.pdbx_seq_one_letter_code
_entity_poly.pdbx_strand_id
1 'polypeptide(L)'
;MLKRTWFDNTTTTWLQFTPLSGSSPIIIDKSTLVFGNGTYQFNASFNYPQLEQLSPQEVLNNASLGLIEQSPDQTTSLSFLSYTDKLLAGTWRFLTYFGRDSMISLLLLQSVLSEGEGGAIEAVISAVLERINRKDGTVCHEEVLGDYATFLNLQKNIRSTAPLCDYKMVDTDYFLPIVMKNYLVDTNSGQNRATALLNTKASFLADNAGLTYAELAQLTAEKIMKTSAPFAADGGQIKENFIHLKEGESVGQWRDSGIGLGGGRIPYDVNTALVPAALRAIAALSRAGFFADHLDWNETADQYAKVWEDETLRFFEVSISQADAVSLVERYVNQSSFSGPTNVGEINSDVTFYGLALDGAKDQSVVRVMNTDDCFRVFLMNSTNQDQLSSFLNQTADHILRPFPVGLSSDVGLFVANPAYGGDPMYAQSFTNRDYHGTVVWGWQLAMMAAGLGRQLARCISESVPDFCKDKVVYDKVLLAYNHLWTLIDNNRAQLSSEVWSWTYDNGFRFEPLGSLTSTESNIRQLWSLTFLAIHKEEFGN
;
A
#
# COMPACT_ATOMS: atom_id res chain seq x y z
N MET A 1 -6.90 24.55 33.46
CA MET A 1 -7.29 23.20 32.98
C MET A 1 -8.58 23.35 32.20
N LEU A 2 -8.55 23.05 30.90
CA LEU A 2 -9.75 22.92 30.07
C LEU A 2 -10.26 21.48 30.17
N LYS A 3 -11.58 21.31 30.13
CA LYS A 3 -12.23 20.01 30.05
C LYS A 3 -13.27 20.03 28.94
N ARG A 4 -13.34 18.95 28.17
CA ARG A 4 -14.39 18.74 27.17
C ARG A 4 -14.91 17.32 27.29
N THR A 5 -16.19 17.18 27.59
CA THR A 5 -16.90 15.90 27.45
C THR A 5 -17.21 15.68 25.97
N TRP A 6 -16.92 14.49 25.48
CA TRP A 6 -17.16 14.06 24.11
C TRP A 6 -18.67 13.90 23.86
N PHE A 7 -19.06 13.75 22.60
CA PHE A 7 -20.46 13.56 22.21
C PHE A 7 -21.06 12.25 22.75
N ASP A 8 -20.22 11.30 23.18
CA ASP A 8 -20.62 10.05 23.85
C ASP A 8 -21.12 10.25 25.30
N ASN A 9 -21.02 11.47 25.84
CA ASN A 9 -21.36 11.85 27.23
C ASN A 9 -20.61 11.08 28.33
N THR A 10 -19.57 10.32 28.00
CA THR A 10 -18.84 9.45 28.93
C THR A 10 -17.36 9.77 28.93
N THR A 11 -16.78 9.96 27.75
CA THR A 11 -15.37 10.29 27.57
C THR A 11 -15.17 11.79 27.81
N THR A 12 -14.09 12.13 28.49
CA THR A 12 -13.67 13.51 28.75
C THR A 12 -12.19 13.64 28.41
N THR A 13 -11.85 14.73 27.73
CA THR A 13 -10.47 15.19 27.54
C THR A 13 -10.17 16.32 28.50
N TRP A 14 -9.00 16.28 29.13
CA TRP A 14 -8.44 17.34 29.96
C TRP A 14 -7.19 17.89 29.31
N LEU A 15 -7.13 19.22 29.18
CA LEU A 15 -5.97 19.94 28.70
C LEU A 15 -5.47 20.87 29.81
N GLN A 16 -4.19 20.76 30.16
CA GLN A 16 -3.55 21.63 31.12
C GLN A 16 -2.36 22.32 30.46
N PHE A 17 -2.31 23.63 30.65
CA PHE A 17 -1.21 24.47 30.22
C PHE A 17 -0.61 25.11 31.46
N THR A 18 0.70 25.01 31.62
CA THR A 18 1.43 25.55 32.76
C THR A 18 2.58 26.43 32.25
N PRO A 19 2.62 27.74 32.58
CA PRO A 19 3.78 28.57 32.24
C PRO A 19 5.02 28.08 32.99
N LEU A 20 6.14 27.93 32.29
CA LEU A 20 7.43 27.64 32.91
C LEU A 20 8.09 28.94 33.40
N SER A 21 9.13 28.82 34.23
CA SER A 21 9.83 29.97 34.82
C SER A 21 10.24 31.00 33.76
N GLY A 22 9.93 32.29 33.99
CA GLY A 22 10.19 33.39 33.06
C GLY A 22 9.11 33.60 31.98
N SER A 23 8.07 32.78 31.94
CA SER A 23 6.99 32.89 30.96
C SER A 23 5.85 33.77 31.45
N SER A 24 5.19 34.45 30.50
CA SER A 24 3.99 35.24 30.80
C SER A 24 2.85 34.33 31.32
N PRO A 25 1.98 34.83 32.21
CA PRO A 25 0.82 34.06 32.66
C PRO A 25 -0.12 33.76 31.49
N ILE A 26 -0.81 32.63 31.58
CA ILE A 26 -1.90 32.28 30.66
C ILE A 26 -3.16 33.00 31.16
N ILE A 27 -3.78 33.81 30.31
CA ILE A 27 -5.03 34.51 30.63
C ILE A 27 -6.17 33.92 29.80
N ILE A 28 -7.38 33.97 30.36
CA ILE A 28 -8.61 33.64 29.63
C ILE A 28 -9.26 34.97 29.28
N ASP A 29 -9.31 35.30 28.00
CA ASP A 29 -10.12 36.42 27.49
C ASP A 29 -11.39 35.86 26.84
N LYS A 30 -12.53 36.08 27.50
CA LYS A 30 -13.84 35.49 27.17
C LYS A 30 -13.79 33.96 27.11
N SER A 31 -13.60 33.41 25.91
CA SER A 31 -13.56 31.97 25.61
C SER A 31 -12.24 31.54 24.94
N THR A 32 -11.29 32.47 24.84
CA THR A 32 -10.00 32.26 24.19
C THR A 32 -8.90 32.18 25.25
N LEU A 33 -8.09 31.12 25.20
CA LEU A 33 -6.83 31.08 25.95
C LEU A 33 -5.81 31.94 25.24
N VAL A 34 -5.23 32.91 25.95
CA VAL A 34 -4.19 33.79 25.42
C VAL A 34 -2.87 33.47 26.12
N PHE A 35 -1.87 33.16 25.30
CA PHE A 35 -0.50 32.90 25.71
C PHE A 35 0.34 34.14 25.42
N GLY A 36 1.10 34.61 26.41
CA GLY A 36 2.12 35.62 26.18
C GLY A 36 3.44 34.99 25.70
N ASN A 37 4.51 35.79 25.66
CA ASN A 37 5.83 35.26 25.35
C ASN A 37 6.32 34.34 26.49
N GLY A 38 6.90 33.20 26.14
CA GLY A 38 7.47 32.23 27.08
C GLY A 38 7.37 30.79 26.63
N THR A 39 7.75 29.88 27.52
CA THR A 39 7.68 28.43 27.34
C THR A 39 6.59 27.85 28.22
N TYR A 40 5.75 26.99 27.65
CA TYR A 40 4.60 26.43 28.33
C TYR A 40 4.68 24.90 28.29
N GLN A 41 4.43 24.26 29.43
CA GLN A 41 4.19 22.83 29.47
C GLN A 41 2.73 22.56 29.11
N PHE A 42 2.51 21.65 28.18
CA PHE A 42 1.21 21.16 27.78
C PHE A 42 1.04 19.71 28.20
N ASN A 43 0.02 19.43 29.02
CA ASN A 43 -0.39 18.08 29.36
C ASN A 43 -1.80 17.85 28.81
N ALA A 44 -1.97 16.76 28.07
CA ALA A 44 -3.27 16.30 27.59
C ALA A 44 -3.54 14.90 28.13
N SER A 45 -4.77 14.64 28.57
CA SER A 45 -5.23 13.31 28.96
C SER A 45 -6.68 13.10 28.59
N PHE A 46 -7.08 11.85 28.44
CA PHE A 46 -8.46 11.45 28.18
C PHE A 46 -8.71 10.07 28.78
N ASN A 47 -9.97 9.72 29.06
CA ASN A 47 -10.38 8.44 29.66
C ASN A 47 -11.04 7.49 28.65
N TYR A 48 -10.77 7.65 27.36
CA TYR A 48 -11.17 6.70 26.34
C TYR A 48 -10.41 5.38 26.56
N PRO A 49 -11.03 4.20 26.33
CA PRO A 49 -10.37 2.91 26.47
C PRO A 49 -9.05 2.86 25.69
N GLN A 50 -7.99 2.41 26.34
CA GLN A 50 -6.67 2.26 25.75
C GLN A 50 -6.50 0.84 25.22
N LEU A 51 -5.76 0.71 24.12
CA LEU A 51 -5.38 -0.58 23.55
C LEU A 51 -4.22 -1.19 24.34
N GLU A 52 -4.09 -2.51 24.31
CA GLU A 52 -2.95 -3.22 24.89
C GLU A 52 -1.81 -3.29 23.86
N GLN A 53 -0.73 -2.56 24.14
CA GLN A 53 0.41 -2.42 23.24
C GLN A 53 1.31 -3.65 23.30
N LEU A 54 1.77 -4.14 22.15
CA LEU A 54 2.84 -5.14 22.07
C LEU A 54 4.19 -4.46 22.28
N SER A 55 5.00 -4.95 23.21
CA SER A 55 6.40 -4.55 23.37
C SER A 55 7.25 -4.92 22.15
N PRO A 56 8.47 -4.37 22.00
CA PRO A 56 9.39 -4.78 20.93
C PRO A 56 9.68 -6.29 20.91
N GLN A 57 9.66 -6.95 22.08
CA GLN A 57 9.86 -8.39 22.20
C GLN A 57 8.62 -9.19 21.77
N GLU A 58 7.41 -8.65 21.94
CA GLU A 58 6.16 -9.32 21.61
C GLU A 58 5.77 -9.12 20.14
N VAL A 59 6.16 -8.00 19.52
CA VAL A 59 5.85 -7.71 18.11
C VAL A 59 6.76 -8.46 17.13
N LEU A 60 7.97 -8.83 17.57
CA LEU A 60 8.96 -9.55 16.75
C LEU A 60 8.92 -11.05 17.04
N ASN A 61 9.20 -11.88 16.02
CA ASN A 61 9.46 -13.29 16.26
C ASN A 61 10.83 -13.51 16.93
N ASN A 62 11.01 -14.69 17.52
CA ASN A 62 12.22 -15.04 18.27
C ASN A 62 13.51 -14.92 17.45
N ALA A 63 13.46 -15.20 16.14
CA ALA A 63 14.63 -15.13 15.26
C ALA A 63 15.06 -13.69 14.97
N SER A 64 14.15 -12.73 15.12
CA SER A 64 14.36 -11.32 14.80
C SER A 64 14.58 -10.42 16.02
N LEU A 65 14.65 -10.96 17.24
CA LEU A 65 14.86 -10.16 18.46
C LEU A 65 16.16 -9.34 18.45
N GLY A 66 17.17 -9.75 17.68
CA GLY A 66 18.41 -8.98 17.48
C GLY A 66 18.18 -7.59 16.86
N LEU A 67 17.05 -7.38 16.16
CA LEU A 67 16.67 -6.07 15.59
C LEU A 67 16.45 -5.01 16.67
N ILE A 68 16.13 -5.40 17.91
CA ILE A 68 15.94 -4.45 19.02
C ILE A 68 17.24 -3.69 19.31
N GLU A 69 18.38 -4.38 19.26
CA GLU A 69 19.69 -3.77 19.45
C GLU A 69 20.20 -3.09 18.18
N GLN A 70 19.94 -3.68 17.00
CA GLN A 70 20.43 -3.16 15.71
C GLN A 70 19.67 -1.91 15.24
N SER A 71 18.38 -1.79 15.60
CA SER A 71 17.47 -0.77 15.11
C SER A 71 16.44 -0.36 16.19
N PRO A 72 16.91 0.19 17.33
CA PRO A 72 16.05 0.47 18.50
C PRO A 72 14.93 1.45 18.19
N ASP A 73 15.18 2.49 17.39
CA ASP A 73 14.17 3.48 17.03
C ASP A 73 13.05 2.88 16.17
N GLN A 74 13.41 2.04 15.20
CA GLN A 74 12.45 1.40 14.29
C GLN A 74 11.63 0.33 15.00
N THR A 75 12.26 -0.50 15.86
CA THR A 75 11.54 -1.52 16.64
C THR A 75 10.65 -0.90 17.72
N THR A 76 11.06 0.22 18.33
CA THR A 76 10.20 1.02 19.21
C THR A 76 9.02 1.61 18.44
N SER A 77 9.25 2.11 17.23
CA SER A 77 8.17 2.64 16.37
C SER A 77 7.20 1.53 15.95
N LEU A 78 7.70 0.34 15.62
CA LEU A 78 6.88 -0.82 15.28
C LEU A 78 6.01 -1.23 16.47
N SER A 79 6.60 -1.36 17.66
CA SER A 79 5.89 -1.62 18.91
C SER A 79 4.84 -0.55 19.21
N PHE A 80 5.16 0.74 19.02
CA PHE A 80 4.22 1.85 19.23
C PHE A 80 2.98 1.75 18.34
N LEU A 81 3.14 1.22 17.13
CA LEU A 81 2.04 1.03 16.17
C LEU A 81 1.37 -0.34 16.28
N SER A 82 1.80 -1.20 17.21
CA SER A 82 1.33 -2.60 17.28
C SER A 82 0.64 -2.89 18.61
N TYR A 83 -0.59 -3.38 18.51
CA TYR A 83 -1.43 -3.73 19.64
C TYR A 83 -1.97 -5.15 19.44
N THR A 84 -2.39 -5.79 20.52
CA THR A 84 -2.91 -7.16 20.51
C THR A 84 -4.08 -7.37 19.55
N ASP A 85 -4.90 -6.32 19.35
CA ASP A 85 -6.12 -6.39 18.53
C ASP A 85 -5.98 -5.81 17.12
N LYS A 86 -4.92 -5.03 16.83
CA LYS A 86 -4.68 -4.37 15.54
C LYS A 86 -3.31 -3.69 15.48
N LEU A 87 -2.83 -3.45 14.26
CA LEU A 87 -1.76 -2.48 14.00
C LEU A 87 -2.36 -1.15 13.49
N LEU A 88 -1.69 -0.04 13.80
CA LEU A 88 -2.10 1.30 13.40
C LEU A 88 -1.27 1.79 12.21
N ALA A 89 -1.88 2.57 11.32
CA ALA A 89 -1.28 2.95 10.05
C ALA A 89 -0.09 3.90 10.20
N GLY A 90 -0.12 4.84 11.15
CA GLY A 90 1.01 5.73 11.40
C GLY A 90 0.83 6.72 12.55
N THR A 91 1.87 7.49 12.82
CA THR A 91 1.96 8.35 14.00
C THR A 91 1.44 9.78 13.82
N TRP A 92 0.80 10.21 14.90
CA TRP A 92 -0.20 11.27 15.11
C TRP A 92 -1.33 11.42 14.06
N ARG A 93 -1.05 11.61 12.77
CA ARG A 93 -2.09 11.86 11.75
C ARG A 93 -2.97 10.64 11.46
N PHE A 94 -2.36 9.46 11.39
CA PHE A 94 -3.00 8.20 11.01
C PHE A 94 -2.97 7.16 12.14
N LEU A 95 -3.13 7.64 13.39
CA LEU A 95 -3.04 6.81 14.60
C LEU A 95 -4.33 6.01 14.81
N THR A 96 -4.73 5.26 13.79
CA THR A 96 -5.93 4.41 13.72
C THR A 96 -5.67 3.25 12.75
N TYR A 97 -6.59 2.29 12.69
CA TYR A 97 -6.52 1.18 11.74
C TYR A 97 -6.74 1.65 10.30
N PHE A 98 -5.85 1.20 9.41
CA PHE A 98 -6.08 1.15 7.97
C PHE A 98 -5.85 -0.28 7.49
N GLY A 99 -6.87 -0.94 6.95
CA GLY A 99 -6.83 -2.35 6.60
C GLY A 99 -5.83 -2.66 5.51
N ARG A 100 -5.85 -1.86 4.45
CA ARG A 100 -4.88 -1.93 3.34
C ARG A 100 -3.45 -1.78 3.86
N ASP A 101 -3.18 -0.70 4.57
CA ASP A 101 -1.83 -0.35 5.01
C ASP A 101 -1.28 -1.41 5.97
N SER A 102 -2.14 -1.96 6.84
CA SER A 102 -1.80 -3.05 7.76
C SER A 102 -1.48 -4.34 7.01
N MET A 103 -2.24 -4.70 5.97
CA MET A 103 -2.00 -5.90 5.17
C MET A 103 -0.78 -5.76 4.24
N ILE A 104 -0.55 -4.59 3.63
CA ILE A 104 0.68 -4.31 2.88
C ILE A 104 1.89 -4.40 3.81
N SER A 105 1.80 -3.79 5.00
CA SER A 105 2.86 -3.87 6.01
C SER A 105 3.13 -5.31 6.42
N LEU A 106 2.07 -6.10 6.70
CA LEU A 106 2.19 -7.52 7.01
C LEU A 106 2.92 -8.28 5.89
N LEU A 107 2.52 -8.10 4.63
CA LEU A 107 3.17 -8.78 3.50
C LEU A 107 4.68 -8.51 3.40
N LEU A 108 5.10 -7.30 3.77
CA LEU A 108 6.49 -6.85 3.68
C LEU A 108 7.29 -7.07 4.97
N LEU A 109 6.63 -7.18 6.13
CA LEU A 109 7.25 -7.42 7.44
C LEU A 109 7.12 -8.87 7.93
N GLN A 110 6.43 -9.74 7.19
CA GLN A 110 6.02 -11.07 7.66
C GLN A 110 7.18 -11.89 8.27
N SER A 111 8.38 -11.80 7.69
CA SER A 111 9.55 -12.57 8.14
C SER A 111 10.08 -12.17 9.53
N VAL A 112 9.70 -10.99 10.05
CA VAL A 112 10.16 -10.50 11.37
C VAL A 112 9.04 -10.38 12.39
N LEU A 113 7.78 -10.35 11.97
CA LEU A 113 6.63 -10.24 12.87
C LEU A 113 6.40 -11.52 13.68
N SER A 114 5.89 -11.37 14.89
CA SER A 114 5.49 -12.50 15.74
C SER A 114 4.26 -13.23 15.20
N GLU A 115 4.31 -14.56 15.30
CA GLU A 115 3.24 -15.47 14.91
C GLU A 115 2.49 -16.01 16.13
N GLY A 116 1.30 -16.57 15.91
CA GLY A 116 0.53 -17.25 16.95
C GLY A 116 -0.44 -16.35 17.71
N GLU A 117 -1.05 -16.90 18.75
CA GLU A 117 -2.04 -16.21 19.59
C GLU A 117 -1.42 -14.98 20.25
N GLY A 118 -2.05 -13.81 20.06
CA GLY A 118 -1.53 -12.53 20.53
C GLY A 118 -0.33 -11.98 19.73
N GLY A 119 0.12 -12.70 18.69
CA GLY A 119 1.17 -12.24 17.79
C GLY A 119 0.68 -11.17 16.81
N ALA A 120 1.62 -10.37 16.29
CA ALA A 120 1.33 -9.26 15.40
C ALA A 120 0.63 -9.68 14.10
N ILE A 121 0.94 -10.87 13.57
CA ILE A 121 0.26 -11.39 12.36
C ILE A 121 -1.23 -11.66 12.62
N GLU A 122 -1.57 -12.34 13.73
CA GLU A 122 -2.98 -12.60 14.08
C GLU A 122 -3.70 -11.29 14.43
N ALA A 123 -3.03 -10.30 15.02
CA ALA A 123 -3.60 -8.98 15.28
C ALA A 123 -4.04 -8.27 13.98
N VAL A 124 -3.21 -8.29 12.93
CA VAL A 124 -3.59 -7.72 11.62
C VAL A 124 -4.76 -8.47 11.00
N ILE A 125 -4.69 -9.80 10.91
CA ILE A 125 -5.73 -10.61 10.26
C ILE A 125 -7.06 -10.49 11.01
N SER A 126 -7.04 -10.56 12.34
CA SER A 126 -8.24 -10.41 13.19
C SER A 126 -8.86 -9.02 13.02
N ALA A 127 -8.04 -7.96 13.03
CA ALA A 127 -8.54 -6.59 12.87
C ALA A 127 -9.29 -6.39 11.55
N VAL A 128 -8.80 -7.03 10.48
CA VAL A 128 -9.44 -7.00 9.16
C VAL A 128 -10.76 -7.76 9.18
N LEU A 129 -10.76 -8.99 9.70
CA LEU A 129 -11.95 -9.85 9.74
C LEU A 129 -13.08 -9.23 10.56
N GLU A 130 -12.78 -8.69 11.75
CA GLU A 130 -13.70 -7.97 12.64
C GLU A 130 -14.48 -6.83 11.94
N ARG A 131 -13.87 -6.21 10.92
CA ARG A 131 -14.35 -4.99 10.26
C ARG A 131 -14.96 -5.22 8.88
N ILE A 132 -15.13 -6.47 8.45
CA ILE A 132 -15.79 -6.79 7.18
C ILE A 132 -17.25 -6.34 7.22
N ASN A 133 -17.72 -5.71 6.14
CA ASN A 133 -19.13 -5.42 5.95
C ASN A 133 -19.87 -6.74 5.66
N ARG A 134 -20.56 -7.29 6.66
CA ARG A 134 -21.31 -8.54 6.53
C ARG A 134 -22.40 -8.57 5.45
N LYS A 135 -22.78 -7.42 4.88
CA LYS A 135 -23.80 -7.37 3.83
C LYS A 135 -23.28 -7.81 2.47
N ASP A 136 -22.00 -7.55 2.19
CA ASP A 136 -21.41 -7.76 0.87
C ASP A 136 -19.98 -8.28 0.87
N GLY A 137 -19.35 -8.46 2.03
CA GLY A 137 -17.97 -8.94 2.15
C GLY A 137 -16.90 -7.87 1.91
N THR A 138 -17.26 -6.59 1.80
CA THR A 138 -16.27 -5.51 1.64
C THR A 138 -15.44 -5.33 2.91
N VAL A 139 -14.13 -5.28 2.77
CA VAL A 139 -13.17 -5.05 3.83
C VAL A 139 -13.08 -3.56 4.14
N CYS A 140 -13.03 -3.23 5.43
CA CYS A 140 -12.89 -1.85 5.89
C CYS A 140 -11.50 -1.30 5.53
N HIS A 141 -11.49 -0.16 4.82
CA HIS A 141 -10.27 0.55 4.51
C HIS A 141 -9.75 1.31 5.73
N GLU A 142 -10.58 2.12 6.36
CA GLU A 142 -10.24 2.96 7.52
C GLU A 142 -11.35 2.84 8.56
N GLU A 143 -11.00 2.66 9.83
CA GLU A 143 -11.98 2.72 10.91
C GLU A 143 -12.17 4.16 11.42
N VAL A 144 -13.39 4.47 11.84
CA VAL A 144 -13.73 5.73 12.51
C VAL A 144 -14.18 5.42 13.94
N LEU A 145 -13.50 6.01 14.91
CA LEU A 145 -13.69 5.75 16.34
C LEU A 145 -14.05 7.01 17.15
N GLY A 146 -14.43 6.79 18.41
CA GLY A 146 -14.51 7.80 19.44
C GLY A 146 -15.47 8.96 19.13
N ASP A 147 -15.02 10.17 19.48
CA ASP A 147 -15.82 11.37 19.35
C ASP A 147 -16.21 11.67 17.90
N TYR A 148 -15.31 11.38 16.95
CA TYR A 148 -15.57 11.61 15.54
C TYR A 148 -16.61 10.63 14.98
N ALA A 149 -16.56 9.35 15.37
CA ALA A 149 -17.62 8.40 15.03
C ALA A 149 -18.98 8.85 15.56
N THR A 150 -19.02 9.33 16.81
CA THR A 150 -20.25 9.85 17.43
C THR A 150 -20.77 11.08 16.68
N PHE A 151 -19.88 12.01 16.32
CA PHE A 151 -20.21 13.18 15.52
C PHE A 151 -20.78 12.82 14.14
N LEU A 152 -20.16 11.90 13.40
CA LEU A 152 -20.65 11.47 12.09
C LEU A 152 -22.01 10.76 12.17
N ASN A 153 -22.24 9.96 13.22
CA ASN A 153 -23.55 9.37 13.48
C ASN A 153 -24.61 10.47 13.72
N LEU A 154 -24.29 11.48 14.53
CA LEU A 154 -25.20 12.61 14.77
C LEU A 154 -25.52 13.40 13.49
N GLN A 155 -24.54 13.61 12.60
CA GLN A 155 -24.77 14.24 11.30
C GLN A 155 -25.74 13.44 10.41
N LYS A 156 -25.81 12.12 10.61
CA LYS A 156 -26.77 11.22 9.96
C LYS A 156 -28.08 11.07 10.75
N ASN A 157 -28.30 11.89 11.79
CA ASN A 157 -29.42 11.78 12.73
C ASN A 157 -29.51 10.41 13.46
N ILE A 158 -28.38 9.73 13.62
CA ILE A 158 -28.25 8.47 14.36
C ILE A 158 -27.65 8.76 15.74
N ARG A 159 -28.36 8.46 16.81
CA ARG A 159 -27.83 8.58 18.18
C ARG A 159 -27.04 7.32 18.54
N SER A 160 -25.78 7.27 18.13
CA SER A 160 -24.88 6.13 18.37
C SER A 160 -23.43 6.57 18.56
N THR A 161 -22.70 5.85 19.40
CA THR A 161 -21.25 5.96 19.58
C THR A 161 -20.51 4.79 18.93
N ALA A 162 -21.23 3.94 18.18
CA ALA A 162 -20.66 2.78 17.51
C ALA A 162 -19.59 3.21 16.50
N PRO A 163 -18.52 2.41 16.35
CA PRO A 163 -17.51 2.65 15.33
C PRO A 163 -18.12 2.57 13.93
N LEU A 164 -17.49 3.26 12.97
CA LEU A 164 -17.82 3.19 11.56
C LEU A 164 -16.61 2.72 10.77
N CYS A 165 -16.84 2.35 9.51
CA CYS A 165 -15.79 1.97 8.58
C CYS A 165 -15.99 2.68 7.25
N ASP A 166 -14.90 3.16 6.66
CA ASP A 166 -14.84 3.55 5.26
C ASP A 166 -14.65 2.30 4.41
N TYR A 167 -15.53 2.10 3.44
CA TYR A 167 -15.53 0.94 2.54
C TYR A 167 -15.32 1.36 1.09
N LYS A 168 -14.89 2.60 0.79
CA LYS A 168 -14.84 3.10 -0.59
C LYS A 168 -13.72 2.51 -1.43
N MET A 169 -12.62 2.08 -0.80
CA MET A 169 -11.48 1.51 -1.51
C MET A 169 -11.82 0.13 -2.06
N VAL A 170 -11.46 -0.10 -3.33
CA VAL A 170 -11.72 -1.34 -4.07
C VAL A 170 -10.54 -2.31 -4.00
N ASP A 171 -9.36 -1.86 -3.59
CA ASP A 171 -8.15 -2.68 -3.46
C ASP A 171 -8.13 -3.56 -2.19
N THR A 172 -8.75 -3.08 -1.12
CA THR A 172 -8.51 -3.56 0.24
C THR A 172 -8.93 -5.02 0.41
N ASP A 173 -10.02 -5.42 -0.24
CA ASP A 173 -10.56 -6.78 -0.20
C ASP A 173 -9.56 -7.85 -0.64
N TYR A 174 -8.76 -7.52 -1.67
CA TYR A 174 -7.91 -8.49 -2.35
C TYR A 174 -6.68 -8.88 -1.53
N PHE A 175 -6.25 -8.03 -0.59
CA PHE A 175 -5.13 -8.36 0.29
C PHE A 175 -5.47 -9.44 1.32
N LEU A 176 -6.73 -9.51 1.77
CA LEU A 176 -7.15 -10.43 2.83
C LEU A 176 -6.87 -11.91 2.50
N PRO A 177 -7.35 -12.48 1.37
CA PRO A 177 -7.07 -13.88 1.05
C PRO A 177 -5.56 -14.14 0.90
N ILE A 178 -4.79 -13.16 0.42
CA ILE A 178 -3.33 -13.29 0.25
C ILE A 178 -2.65 -13.43 1.62
N VAL A 179 -2.92 -12.54 2.57
CA VAL A 179 -2.31 -12.62 3.91
C VAL A 179 -2.81 -13.84 4.69
N MET A 180 -4.08 -14.22 4.52
CA MET A 180 -4.62 -15.44 5.12
C MET A 180 -3.92 -16.68 4.58
N LYS A 181 -3.71 -16.79 3.27
CA LYS A 181 -2.96 -17.89 2.66
C LYS A 181 -1.53 -17.91 3.19
N ASN A 182 -0.83 -16.77 3.16
CA ASN A 182 0.57 -16.68 3.58
C ASN A 182 0.79 -17.07 5.04
N TYR A 183 -0.21 -16.92 5.92
CA TYR A 183 -0.10 -17.32 7.32
C TYR A 183 -0.70 -18.72 7.54
N LEU A 184 -1.98 -18.90 7.24
CA LEU A 184 -2.76 -20.07 7.61
C LEU A 184 -2.43 -21.32 6.79
N VAL A 185 -1.85 -21.14 5.59
CA VAL A 185 -1.43 -22.25 4.72
C VAL A 185 0.08 -22.42 4.72
N ASP A 186 0.84 -21.32 4.60
CA ASP A 186 2.28 -21.43 4.35
C ASP A 186 3.14 -21.55 5.62
N THR A 187 2.60 -21.28 6.82
CA THR A 187 3.37 -21.39 8.07
C THR A 187 2.83 -22.47 9.00
N ASN A 188 3.74 -23.16 9.69
CA ASN A 188 3.37 -24.20 10.66
C ASN A 188 2.54 -23.62 11.82
N SER A 189 2.89 -22.42 12.29
CA SER A 189 2.16 -21.74 13.36
C SER A 189 0.74 -21.42 12.92
N GLY A 190 0.56 -20.85 11.72
CA GLY A 190 -0.75 -20.51 11.19
C GLY A 190 -1.62 -21.74 10.95
N GLN A 191 -1.07 -22.83 10.40
CA GLN A 191 -1.80 -24.10 10.25
C GLN A 191 -2.34 -24.63 11.59
N ASN A 192 -1.52 -24.59 12.65
CA ASN A 192 -1.92 -25.03 14.00
C ASN A 192 -2.97 -24.10 14.63
N ARG A 193 -2.94 -22.81 14.27
CA ARG A 193 -3.82 -21.77 14.82
C ARG A 193 -5.12 -21.58 14.06
N ALA A 194 -5.19 -22.01 12.80
CA ALA A 194 -6.29 -21.74 11.87
C ALA A 194 -7.67 -21.99 12.49
N THR A 195 -7.89 -23.18 13.07
CA THR A 195 -9.18 -23.54 13.69
C THR A 195 -9.54 -22.61 14.85
N ALA A 196 -8.59 -22.27 15.72
CA ALA A 196 -8.86 -21.41 16.87
C ALA A 196 -9.16 -19.98 16.43
N LEU A 197 -8.29 -19.42 15.56
CA LEU A 197 -8.44 -18.07 15.04
C LEU A 197 -9.78 -17.91 14.31
N LEU A 198 -10.09 -18.81 13.37
CA LEU A 198 -11.27 -18.67 12.52
C LEU A 198 -12.60 -18.94 13.23
N ASN A 199 -12.60 -19.66 14.36
CA ASN A 199 -13.77 -19.81 15.22
C ASN A 199 -14.01 -18.61 16.17
N THR A 200 -13.10 -17.63 16.19
CA THR A 200 -13.29 -16.39 16.94
C THR A 200 -14.53 -15.66 16.43
N LYS A 201 -15.36 -15.20 17.36
CA LYS A 201 -16.58 -14.45 17.05
C LYS A 201 -16.27 -12.96 17.02
N ALA A 202 -16.60 -12.31 15.91
CA ALA A 202 -16.46 -10.87 15.76
C ALA A 202 -17.32 -10.12 16.78
N SER A 203 -16.78 -9.00 17.26
CA SER A 203 -17.35 -8.23 18.37
C SER A 203 -17.25 -6.71 18.19
N PHE A 204 -16.38 -6.24 17.29
CA PHE A 204 -16.09 -4.83 17.06
C PHE A 204 -17.24 -4.10 16.38
N LEU A 205 -17.72 -4.59 15.23
CA LEU A 205 -18.93 -4.07 14.60
C LEU A 205 -20.14 -4.77 15.19
N ALA A 206 -21.09 -4.01 15.74
CA ALA A 206 -22.32 -4.57 16.30
C ALA A 206 -23.09 -5.43 15.29
N ASP A 207 -23.05 -5.04 14.00
CA ASP A 207 -23.65 -5.81 12.92
C ASP A 207 -23.01 -7.19 12.77
N ASN A 208 -21.72 -7.35 13.07
CA ASN A 208 -20.99 -8.63 12.93
C ASN A 208 -21.13 -9.54 14.16
N ALA A 209 -21.79 -9.08 15.23
CA ALA A 209 -21.86 -9.80 16.49
C ALA A 209 -22.34 -11.25 16.32
N GLY A 210 -21.50 -12.19 16.74
CA GLY A 210 -21.80 -13.62 16.72
C GLY A 210 -21.38 -14.36 15.44
N LEU A 211 -21.02 -13.66 14.37
CA LEU A 211 -20.37 -14.26 13.19
C LEU A 211 -18.94 -14.62 13.52
N THR A 212 -18.50 -15.77 13.01
CA THR A 212 -17.12 -16.21 13.07
C THR A 212 -16.26 -15.50 12.04
N TYR A 213 -14.96 -15.45 12.31
CA TYR A 213 -13.96 -15.00 11.35
C TYR A 213 -13.96 -15.85 10.07
N ALA A 214 -14.25 -17.15 10.15
CA ALA A 214 -14.46 -18.00 8.98
C ALA A 214 -15.59 -17.49 8.07
N GLU A 215 -16.77 -17.20 8.66
CA GLU A 215 -17.93 -16.71 7.92
C GLU A 215 -17.63 -15.35 7.25
N LEU A 216 -16.96 -14.44 7.96
CA LEU A 216 -16.59 -13.13 7.42
C LEU A 216 -15.56 -13.24 6.29
N ALA A 217 -14.53 -14.09 6.44
CA ALA A 217 -13.56 -14.36 5.39
C ALA A 217 -14.22 -14.95 4.13
N GLN A 218 -15.16 -15.89 4.32
CA GLN A 218 -15.91 -16.48 3.21
C GLN A 218 -16.73 -15.42 2.47
N LEU A 219 -17.42 -14.49 3.16
CA LEU A 219 -18.15 -13.40 2.49
C LEU A 219 -17.26 -12.56 1.58
N THR A 220 -16.04 -12.23 2.02
CA THR A 220 -15.07 -11.51 1.18
C THR A 220 -14.64 -12.35 -0.03
N ALA A 221 -14.37 -13.64 0.16
CA ALA A 221 -14.03 -14.54 -0.94
C ALA A 221 -15.18 -14.69 -1.95
N GLU A 222 -16.43 -14.82 -1.49
CA GLU A 222 -17.63 -14.86 -2.32
C GLU A 222 -17.77 -13.59 -3.16
N LYS A 223 -17.52 -12.42 -2.56
CA LYS A 223 -17.49 -11.14 -3.28
C LYS A 223 -16.45 -11.16 -4.40
N ILE A 224 -15.20 -11.52 -4.09
CA ILE A 224 -14.09 -11.54 -5.06
C ILE A 224 -14.39 -12.52 -6.20
N MET A 225 -14.87 -13.73 -5.90
CA MET A 225 -15.25 -14.73 -6.90
C MET A 225 -16.38 -14.20 -7.81
N LYS A 226 -17.39 -13.55 -7.22
CA LYS A 226 -18.51 -12.99 -7.97
C LYS A 226 -18.10 -11.82 -8.87
N THR A 227 -17.29 -10.88 -8.38
CA THR A 227 -16.92 -9.68 -9.14
C THR A 227 -15.86 -9.94 -10.19
N SER A 228 -15.05 -11.00 -10.04
CA SER A 228 -14.03 -11.39 -11.02
C SER A 228 -14.55 -12.31 -12.13
N ALA A 229 -15.65 -13.03 -11.89
CA ALA A 229 -16.24 -13.97 -12.85
C ALA A 229 -16.58 -13.36 -14.22
N PRO A 230 -17.17 -12.14 -14.33
CA PRO A 230 -17.52 -11.57 -15.63
C PRO A 230 -16.32 -11.40 -16.56
N PHE A 231 -15.16 -10.97 -16.05
CA PHE A 231 -13.95 -10.84 -16.86
C PHE A 231 -13.35 -12.20 -17.21
N ALA A 232 -13.50 -13.20 -16.35
CA ALA A 232 -12.99 -14.54 -16.59
C ALA A 232 -13.87 -15.40 -17.52
N ALA A 233 -15.12 -14.99 -17.75
CA ALA A 233 -16.05 -15.69 -18.63
C ALA A 233 -15.59 -15.66 -20.11
N ASP A 234 -16.08 -16.60 -20.91
CA ASP A 234 -15.81 -16.63 -22.35
C ASP A 234 -16.31 -15.34 -23.03
N GLY A 235 -15.42 -14.67 -23.77
CA GLY A 235 -15.67 -13.35 -24.36
C GLY A 235 -15.81 -12.20 -23.34
N GLY A 236 -15.54 -12.46 -22.05
CA GLY A 236 -15.70 -11.52 -20.95
C GLY A 236 -14.56 -10.53 -20.76
N GLN A 237 -13.45 -10.69 -21.48
CA GLN A 237 -12.25 -9.85 -21.37
C GLN A 237 -12.48 -8.50 -22.06
N ILE A 238 -13.36 -7.69 -21.49
CA ILE A 238 -13.74 -6.35 -21.94
C ILE A 238 -13.63 -5.36 -20.77
N LYS A 239 -13.52 -4.07 -21.11
CA LYS A 239 -13.23 -3.02 -20.14
C LYS A 239 -14.29 -2.91 -19.03
N GLU A 240 -15.55 -3.14 -19.38
CA GLU A 240 -16.70 -3.04 -18.50
C GLU A 240 -16.66 -4.06 -17.36
N ASN A 241 -15.97 -5.18 -17.55
CA ASN A 241 -15.86 -6.27 -16.57
C ASN A 241 -14.66 -6.15 -15.64
N PHE A 242 -13.83 -5.11 -15.78
CA PHE A 242 -12.79 -4.81 -14.80
C PHE A 242 -13.38 -4.42 -13.43
N ILE A 243 -12.51 -4.25 -12.44
CA ILE A 243 -12.82 -3.61 -11.17
C ILE A 243 -12.65 -2.09 -11.34
N HIS A 244 -13.75 -1.37 -11.16
CA HIS A 244 -13.83 0.09 -11.26
C HIS A 244 -13.85 0.72 -9.87
N LEU A 245 -13.37 1.96 -9.77
CA LEU A 245 -13.65 2.82 -8.62
C LEU A 245 -15.16 2.94 -8.42
N LYS A 246 -15.61 2.97 -7.17
CA LYS A 246 -17.04 3.12 -6.85
C LYS A 246 -17.61 4.41 -7.45
N GLU A 247 -18.86 4.33 -7.89
CA GLU A 247 -19.56 5.48 -8.48
C GLU A 247 -19.53 6.68 -7.52
N GLY A 248 -19.23 7.88 -8.05
CA GLY A 248 -19.10 9.10 -7.27
C GLY A 248 -17.81 9.25 -6.45
N GLU A 249 -17.01 8.19 -6.26
CA GLU A 249 -15.75 8.25 -5.52
C GLU A 249 -14.58 8.60 -6.44
N SER A 250 -13.73 9.56 -6.07
CA SER A 250 -12.54 9.95 -6.87
C SER A 250 -11.30 9.12 -6.54
N VAL A 251 -11.37 8.27 -5.52
CA VAL A 251 -10.27 7.44 -5.03
C VAL A 251 -10.79 6.02 -4.76
N GLY A 252 -9.90 5.04 -4.80
CA GLY A 252 -10.28 3.66 -4.44
C GLY A 252 -9.14 2.67 -4.38
N GLN A 253 -7.89 3.11 -4.45
CA GLN A 253 -6.72 2.26 -4.18
C GLN A 253 -5.63 3.06 -3.46
N TRP A 254 -4.47 2.45 -3.22
CA TRP A 254 -3.33 3.02 -2.48
C TRP A 254 -2.99 4.48 -2.84
N ARG A 255 -3.10 4.90 -4.10
CA ARG A 255 -2.99 6.30 -4.54
C ARG A 255 -4.25 7.08 -4.22
N ASP A 256 -4.57 7.17 -2.93
CA ASP A 256 -5.80 7.74 -2.37
C ASP A 256 -5.86 9.28 -2.36
N SER A 257 -5.19 9.93 -3.32
CA SER A 257 -5.37 11.34 -3.63
C SER A 257 -6.26 11.50 -4.87
N GLY A 258 -7.08 12.56 -4.92
CA GLY A 258 -8.06 12.74 -6.01
C GLY A 258 -7.45 12.82 -7.43
N ILE A 259 -6.17 13.16 -7.54
CA ILE A 259 -5.40 13.17 -8.79
C ILE A 259 -4.47 11.96 -8.95
N GLY A 260 -4.38 11.09 -7.94
CA GLY A 260 -3.39 10.00 -7.87
C GLY A 260 -3.48 9.00 -9.01
N LEU A 261 -4.64 8.88 -9.66
CA LEU A 261 -4.87 8.06 -10.86
C LEU A 261 -5.01 8.90 -12.14
N GLY A 262 -4.71 10.20 -12.13
CA GLY A 262 -4.89 11.07 -13.29
C GLY A 262 -6.36 11.18 -13.74
N GLY A 263 -7.30 11.00 -12.81
CA GLY A 263 -8.74 10.91 -13.09
C GLY A 263 -9.22 9.54 -13.57
N GLY A 264 -8.32 8.55 -13.69
CA GLY A 264 -8.65 7.18 -14.09
C GLY A 264 -9.64 6.49 -13.16
N ARG A 265 -10.48 5.62 -13.74
CA ARG A 265 -11.57 4.91 -13.03
C ARG A 265 -11.32 3.41 -12.89
N ILE A 266 -10.34 2.88 -13.61
CA ILE A 266 -10.01 1.45 -13.60
C ILE A 266 -8.52 1.33 -13.25
N PRO A 267 -8.17 1.05 -11.97
CA PRO A 267 -6.78 1.06 -11.52
C PRO A 267 -5.96 -0.11 -12.06
N TYR A 268 -4.72 0.16 -12.45
CA TYR A 268 -3.81 -0.84 -13.02
C TYR A 268 -3.40 -1.91 -12.01
N ASP A 269 -2.95 -1.52 -10.82
CA ASP A 269 -2.49 -2.40 -9.74
C ASP A 269 -3.57 -3.40 -9.30
N VAL A 270 -4.80 -2.91 -9.11
CA VAL A 270 -5.94 -3.72 -8.68
C VAL A 270 -6.21 -4.81 -9.71
N ASN A 271 -6.33 -4.43 -10.98
CA ASN A 271 -6.81 -5.32 -12.03
C ASN A 271 -5.72 -6.24 -12.57
N THR A 272 -4.46 -5.84 -12.55
CA THR A 272 -3.36 -6.62 -13.13
C THR A 272 -2.56 -7.40 -12.09
N ALA A 273 -2.68 -7.08 -10.80
CA ALA A 273 -1.95 -7.76 -9.73
C ALA A 273 -2.86 -8.28 -8.61
N LEU A 274 -3.67 -7.42 -7.98
CA LEU A 274 -4.39 -7.79 -6.76
C LEU A 274 -5.51 -8.80 -7.01
N VAL A 275 -6.34 -8.60 -8.03
CA VAL A 275 -7.41 -9.54 -8.40
C VAL A 275 -6.87 -10.95 -8.68
N PRO A 276 -5.92 -11.16 -9.61
CA PRO A 276 -5.38 -12.50 -9.86
C PRO A 276 -4.67 -13.09 -8.64
N ALA A 277 -3.90 -12.29 -7.88
CA ALA A 277 -3.23 -12.79 -6.67
C ALA A 277 -4.23 -13.25 -5.60
N ALA A 278 -5.31 -12.52 -5.38
CA ALA A 278 -6.38 -12.91 -4.47
C ALA A 278 -7.08 -14.19 -4.93
N LEU A 279 -7.34 -14.35 -6.23
CA LEU A 279 -7.93 -15.56 -6.79
C LEU A 279 -7.02 -16.79 -6.61
N ARG A 280 -5.71 -16.65 -6.84
CA ARG A 280 -4.73 -17.70 -6.52
C ARG A 280 -4.73 -18.06 -5.03
N ALA A 281 -4.85 -17.06 -4.16
CA ALA A 281 -4.92 -17.27 -2.72
C ALA A 281 -6.23 -17.96 -2.29
N ILE A 282 -7.37 -17.59 -2.87
CA ILE A 282 -8.66 -18.27 -2.66
C ILE A 282 -8.58 -19.74 -3.11
N ALA A 283 -7.97 -20.02 -4.28
CA ALA A 283 -7.77 -21.38 -4.75
C ALA A 283 -6.95 -22.21 -3.74
N ALA A 284 -5.85 -21.65 -3.22
CA ALA A 284 -5.00 -22.30 -2.22
C ALA A 284 -5.72 -22.53 -0.88
N LEU A 285 -6.49 -21.54 -0.40
CA LEU A 285 -7.32 -21.66 0.80
C LEU A 285 -8.42 -22.72 0.62
N SER A 286 -9.08 -22.77 -0.54
CA SER A 286 -10.08 -23.81 -0.85
C SER A 286 -9.45 -25.21 -0.85
N ARG A 287 -8.27 -25.40 -1.47
CA ARG A 287 -7.50 -26.65 -1.40
C ARG A 287 -7.15 -27.08 0.02
N ALA A 288 -6.89 -26.12 0.90
CA ALA A 288 -6.59 -26.37 2.31
C ALA A 288 -7.85 -26.53 3.18
N GLY A 289 -9.06 -26.49 2.60
CA GLY A 289 -10.32 -26.78 3.28
C GLY A 289 -10.96 -25.61 4.00
N PHE A 290 -10.53 -24.36 3.74
CA PHE A 290 -11.05 -23.17 4.41
C PHE A 290 -12.48 -22.78 3.98
N PHE A 291 -12.92 -23.22 2.79
CA PHE A 291 -14.25 -22.94 2.26
C PHE A 291 -15.00 -24.25 2.00
N ALA A 292 -15.53 -24.86 3.07
CA ALA A 292 -16.13 -26.19 3.02
C ALA A 292 -17.33 -26.31 2.06
N ASP A 293 -18.09 -25.23 1.88
CA ASP A 293 -19.24 -25.17 0.96
C ASP A 293 -18.84 -24.80 -0.48
N HIS A 294 -17.57 -24.47 -0.73
CA HIS A 294 -17.03 -24.01 -2.02
C HIS A 294 -15.72 -24.74 -2.36
N LEU A 295 -15.75 -26.07 -2.30
CA LEU A 295 -14.59 -26.91 -2.63
C LEU A 295 -14.15 -26.75 -4.10
N ASP A 296 -15.07 -26.37 -4.99
CA ASP A 296 -14.86 -26.11 -6.41
C ASP A 296 -14.01 -24.87 -6.70
N TRP A 297 -13.86 -23.97 -5.72
CA TRP A 297 -13.01 -22.78 -5.88
C TRP A 297 -11.53 -23.12 -5.99
N ASN A 298 -11.11 -24.31 -5.57
CA ASN A 298 -9.75 -24.80 -5.77
C ASN A 298 -9.32 -24.77 -7.26
N GLU A 299 -10.26 -25.01 -8.18
CA GLU A 299 -10.04 -25.04 -9.62
C GLU A 299 -10.61 -23.77 -10.27
N THR A 300 -11.83 -23.38 -9.91
CA THR A 300 -12.51 -22.22 -10.52
C THR A 300 -11.75 -20.92 -10.28
N ALA A 301 -11.25 -20.69 -9.06
CA ALA A 301 -10.49 -19.48 -8.78
C ALA A 301 -9.13 -19.47 -9.49
N ASP A 302 -8.48 -20.62 -9.67
CA ASP A 302 -7.26 -20.74 -10.47
C ASP A 302 -7.49 -20.49 -11.97
N GLN A 303 -8.63 -20.93 -12.50
CA GLN A 303 -9.05 -20.64 -13.87
C GLN A 303 -9.29 -19.14 -14.06
N TYR A 304 -10.02 -18.51 -13.14
CA TYR A 304 -10.22 -17.06 -13.17
C TYR A 304 -8.89 -16.32 -13.07
N ALA A 305 -8.04 -16.68 -12.09
CA ALA A 305 -6.73 -16.07 -11.91
C ALA A 305 -5.90 -16.12 -13.19
N LYS A 306 -5.90 -17.25 -13.90
CA LYS A 306 -5.18 -17.40 -15.17
C LYS A 306 -5.68 -16.43 -16.25
N VAL A 307 -6.99 -16.28 -16.42
CA VAL A 307 -7.56 -15.35 -17.41
C VAL A 307 -7.20 -13.90 -17.04
N TRP A 308 -7.33 -13.53 -15.77
CA TRP A 308 -6.92 -12.21 -15.27
C TRP A 308 -5.40 -11.97 -15.42
N GLU A 309 -4.57 -12.99 -15.18
CA GLU A 309 -3.13 -12.94 -15.39
C GLU A 309 -2.76 -12.63 -16.84
N ASP A 310 -3.36 -13.38 -17.77
CA ASP A 310 -2.96 -13.42 -19.17
C ASP A 310 -3.53 -12.24 -19.98
N GLU A 311 -4.74 -11.78 -19.66
CA GLU A 311 -5.53 -10.93 -20.56
C GLU A 311 -5.57 -9.45 -20.14
N THR A 312 -5.19 -9.10 -18.91
CA THR A 312 -5.40 -7.75 -18.37
C THR A 312 -4.36 -6.73 -18.82
N LEU A 313 -3.07 -7.11 -18.88
CA LEU A 313 -1.97 -6.19 -19.19
C LEU A 313 -2.15 -5.43 -20.52
N ARG A 314 -2.66 -6.11 -21.56
CA ARG A 314 -2.84 -5.51 -22.90
C ARG A 314 -3.75 -4.29 -22.92
N PHE A 315 -4.65 -4.14 -21.94
CA PHE A 315 -5.55 -3.00 -21.86
C PHE A 315 -4.85 -1.73 -21.39
N PHE A 316 -3.79 -1.90 -20.59
CA PHE A 316 -3.01 -0.82 -20.01
C PHE A 316 -1.74 -0.52 -20.80
N GLU A 317 -1.38 -1.37 -21.76
CA GLU A 317 -0.15 -1.22 -22.54
C GLU A 317 -0.13 0.09 -23.33
N VAL A 318 0.95 0.84 -23.17
CA VAL A 318 1.28 2.05 -23.92
C VAL A 318 2.58 1.77 -24.66
N SER A 319 2.53 1.84 -25.99
CA SER A 319 3.71 1.75 -26.85
C SER A 319 3.89 3.06 -27.60
N ILE A 320 5.08 3.64 -27.52
CA ILE A 320 5.43 4.93 -28.10
C ILE A 320 6.68 4.75 -28.95
N SER A 321 6.62 5.23 -30.20
CA SER A 321 7.79 5.20 -31.08
C SER A 321 8.96 5.95 -30.45
N GLN A 322 10.20 5.52 -30.70
CA GLN A 322 11.39 6.20 -30.18
C GLN A 322 11.35 7.72 -30.42
N ALA A 323 10.99 8.15 -31.63
CA ALA A 323 10.96 9.57 -32.00
C ALA A 323 9.87 10.36 -31.26
N ASP A 324 8.68 9.77 -31.06
CA ASP A 324 7.60 10.39 -30.31
C ASP A 324 7.95 10.45 -28.81
N ALA A 325 8.60 9.41 -28.28
CA ALA A 325 9.04 9.35 -26.89
C ALA A 325 10.04 10.47 -26.57
N VAL A 326 11.04 10.68 -27.44
CA VAL A 326 11.97 11.83 -27.35
C VAL A 326 11.19 13.15 -27.34
N SER A 327 10.29 13.33 -28.29
CA SER A 327 9.50 14.57 -28.42
C SER A 327 8.60 14.84 -27.21
N LEU A 328 8.02 13.79 -26.62
CA LEU A 328 7.16 13.88 -25.44
C LEU A 328 7.96 14.27 -24.20
N VAL A 329 9.11 13.64 -23.99
CA VAL A 329 9.99 13.94 -22.85
C VAL A 329 10.53 15.37 -22.92
N GLU A 330 11.00 15.82 -24.10
CA GLU A 330 11.43 17.22 -24.29
C GLU A 330 10.29 18.20 -24.00
N ARG A 331 9.08 17.90 -24.46
CA ARG A 331 7.90 18.72 -24.19
C ARG A 331 7.55 18.76 -22.71
N TYR A 332 7.59 17.61 -22.02
CA TYR A 332 7.35 17.53 -20.59
C TYR A 332 8.32 18.42 -19.80
N VAL A 333 9.62 18.31 -20.08
CA VAL A 333 10.64 19.12 -19.40
C VAL A 333 10.38 20.60 -19.62
N ASN A 334 10.07 21.02 -20.86
CA ASN A 334 9.74 22.40 -21.19
C ASN A 334 8.46 22.94 -20.53
N GLN A 335 7.51 22.06 -20.18
CA GLN A 335 6.22 22.43 -19.57
C GLN A 335 6.23 22.32 -18.04
N SER A 336 7.13 21.51 -17.49
CA SER A 336 7.25 21.26 -16.06
C SER A 336 8.15 22.29 -15.37
N SER A 337 8.17 22.29 -14.04
CA SER A 337 9.14 23.05 -13.25
C SER A 337 10.49 22.34 -13.07
N PHE A 338 10.72 21.22 -13.76
CA PHE A 338 11.96 20.45 -13.63
C PHE A 338 13.10 21.14 -14.38
N SER A 339 14.17 21.49 -13.66
CA SER A 339 15.35 22.19 -14.17
C SER A 339 16.51 21.27 -14.57
N GLY A 340 16.32 19.95 -14.52
CA GLY A 340 17.34 18.97 -14.88
C GLY A 340 17.36 18.60 -16.38
N PRO A 341 18.29 17.72 -16.79
CA PRO A 341 18.42 17.29 -18.17
C PRO A 341 17.24 16.44 -18.63
N THR A 342 16.95 16.47 -19.93
CA THR A 342 15.88 15.66 -20.52
C THR A 342 16.21 14.18 -20.56
N ASN A 343 17.50 13.82 -20.54
CA ASN A 343 18.01 12.45 -20.64
C ASN A 343 17.55 11.67 -21.91
N VAL A 344 17.05 12.35 -22.94
CA VAL A 344 16.49 11.69 -24.14
C VAL A 344 17.51 10.86 -24.93
N GLY A 345 18.81 11.05 -24.70
CA GLY A 345 19.86 10.19 -25.24
C GLY A 345 19.75 8.72 -24.77
N GLU A 346 19.07 8.47 -23.65
CA GLU A 346 18.79 7.13 -23.13
C GLU A 346 17.62 6.43 -23.85
N ILE A 347 16.89 7.14 -24.73
CA ILE A 347 15.79 6.60 -25.53
C ILE A 347 16.36 6.04 -26.85
N ASN A 348 16.81 4.80 -26.80
CA ASN A 348 17.45 4.10 -27.94
C ASN A 348 16.50 3.19 -28.75
N SER A 349 15.24 3.08 -28.33
CA SER A 349 14.23 2.19 -28.90
C SER A 349 12.83 2.70 -28.55
N ASP A 350 11.81 2.04 -29.09
CA ASP A 350 10.42 2.28 -28.70
C ASP A 350 10.25 2.07 -27.19
N VAL A 351 9.41 2.90 -26.57
CA VAL A 351 9.15 2.86 -25.14
C VAL A 351 7.81 2.16 -24.90
N THR A 352 7.86 1.05 -24.18
CA THR A 352 6.68 0.32 -23.72
C THR A 352 6.55 0.41 -22.20
N PHE A 353 5.36 0.71 -21.71
CA PHE A 353 5.01 0.70 -20.29
C PHE A 353 3.51 0.42 -20.11
N TYR A 354 3.08 0.17 -18.87
CA TYR A 354 1.66 0.05 -18.55
C TYR A 354 1.17 1.34 -17.90
N GLY A 355 0.11 1.91 -18.45
CA GLY A 355 -0.52 3.12 -17.95
C GLY A 355 -1.14 2.90 -16.57
N LEU A 356 -1.23 3.98 -15.80
CA LEU A 356 -1.59 3.97 -14.39
C LEU A 356 -3.05 3.57 -14.13
N ALA A 357 -3.93 3.85 -15.08
CA ALA A 357 -5.35 3.51 -15.05
C ALA A 357 -5.97 3.60 -16.45
N LEU A 358 -7.19 3.09 -16.62
CA LEU A 358 -8.03 3.35 -17.79
C LEU A 358 -9.09 4.43 -17.46
N ASP A 359 -9.65 5.00 -18.53
CA ASP A 359 -10.71 6.02 -18.47
C ASP A 359 -10.32 7.22 -17.61
N GLY A 360 -9.19 7.83 -17.98
CA GLY A 360 -8.63 9.03 -17.38
C GLY A 360 -9.40 10.30 -17.69
N ALA A 361 -8.99 11.40 -17.05
CA ALA A 361 -9.56 12.71 -17.33
C ALA A 361 -9.41 13.11 -18.82
N LYS A 362 -10.35 13.91 -19.32
CA LYS A 362 -10.43 14.37 -20.73
C LYS A 362 -10.50 13.21 -21.74
N ASP A 363 -11.33 12.21 -21.47
CA ASP A 363 -11.62 11.07 -22.35
C ASP A 363 -10.37 10.25 -22.75
N GLN A 364 -9.35 10.24 -21.89
CA GLN A 364 -8.15 9.45 -22.12
C GLN A 364 -8.43 7.98 -21.86
N SER A 365 -8.29 7.13 -22.90
CA SER A 365 -8.51 5.69 -22.75
C SER A 365 -7.55 5.02 -21.76
N VAL A 366 -6.30 5.51 -21.70
CA VAL A 366 -5.25 5.06 -20.80
C VAL A 366 -4.55 6.29 -20.22
N VAL A 367 -4.36 6.31 -18.90
CA VAL A 367 -3.57 7.32 -18.19
C VAL A 367 -2.09 6.99 -18.37
N ARG A 368 -1.43 7.72 -19.27
CA ARG A 368 -0.07 7.44 -19.77
C ARG A 368 1.03 7.93 -18.81
N VAL A 369 1.01 7.38 -17.60
CA VAL A 369 2.01 7.63 -16.56
C VAL A 369 2.78 6.32 -16.33
N MET A 370 4.07 6.32 -16.64
CA MET A 370 4.97 5.24 -16.24
C MET A 370 5.10 5.27 -14.72
N ASN A 371 5.01 4.13 -14.04
CA ASN A 371 4.77 4.13 -12.60
C ASN A 371 5.37 2.89 -11.92
N THR A 372 5.55 2.96 -10.60
CA THR A 372 6.13 1.85 -9.82
C THR A 372 5.11 0.78 -9.44
N ASP A 373 3.83 0.89 -9.82
CA ASP A 373 2.80 -0.10 -9.44
C ASP A 373 3.06 -1.48 -10.06
N ASP A 374 3.97 -1.56 -11.04
CA ASP A 374 4.57 -2.82 -11.48
C ASP A 374 5.08 -3.66 -10.29
N CYS A 375 5.50 -3.04 -9.17
CA CYS A 375 5.94 -3.72 -7.97
C CYS A 375 4.89 -4.72 -7.43
N PHE A 376 3.59 -4.43 -7.54
CA PHE A 376 2.55 -5.34 -7.08
C PHE A 376 2.57 -6.64 -7.88
N ARG A 377 2.67 -6.54 -9.20
CA ARG A 377 2.74 -7.71 -10.09
C ARG A 377 4.03 -8.49 -9.89
N VAL A 378 5.18 -7.81 -9.81
CA VAL A 378 6.49 -8.46 -9.56
C VAL A 378 6.48 -9.20 -8.21
N PHE A 379 5.86 -8.62 -7.17
CA PHE A 379 5.89 -9.16 -5.81
C PHE A 379 4.85 -10.27 -5.55
N LEU A 380 3.63 -10.13 -6.08
CA LEU A 380 2.49 -10.99 -5.75
C LEU A 380 2.31 -12.16 -6.71
N MET A 381 2.88 -12.10 -7.92
CA MET A 381 2.53 -13.02 -8.98
C MET A 381 3.69 -13.89 -9.45
N ASN A 382 3.37 -15.15 -9.74
CA ASN A 382 4.24 -16.10 -10.42
C ASN A 382 3.56 -16.55 -11.71
N SER A 383 3.40 -15.62 -12.66
CA SER A 383 2.64 -15.88 -13.89
C SER A 383 3.15 -17.12 -14.63
N THR A 384 2.20 -17.86 -15.19
CA THR A 384 2.48 -19.07 -15.99
C THR A 384 2.80 -18.74 -17.44
N ASN A 385 2.38 -17.57 -17.94
CA ASN A 385 2.70 -17.09 -19.28
C ASN A 385 4.13 -16.54 -19.32
N GLN A 386 5.05 -17.37 -19.82
CA GLN A 386 6.50 -17.10 -19.78
C GLN A 386 6.93 -15.94 -20.67
N ASP A 387 6.33 -15.77 -21.86
CA ASP A 387 6.64 -14.67 -22.77
C ASP A 387 6.23 -13.33 -22.14
N GLN A 388 5.01 -13.28 -21.59
CA GLN A 388 4.51 -12.09 -20.91
C GLN A 388 5.33 -11.78 -19.65
N LEU A 389 5.68 -12.79 -18.84
CA LEU A 389 6.56 -12.62 -17.68
C LEU A 389 7.91 -12.04 -18.07
N SER A 390 8.54 -12.57 -19.12
CA SER A 390 9.85 -12.13 -19.60
C SER A 390 9.80 -10.69 -20.12
N SER A 391 8.78 -10.36 -20.92
CA SER A 391 8.57 -8.99 -21.43
C SER A 391 8.29 -7.99 -20.31
N PHE A 392 7.47 -8.39 -19.34
CA PHE A 392 7.15 -7.58 -18.15
C PHE A 392 8.40 -7.27 -17.33
N LEU A 393 9.20 -8.27 -16.96
CA LEU A 393 10.43 -8.07 -16.18
C LEU A 393 11.47 -7.26 -16.94
N ASN A 394 11.59 -7.46 -18.26
CA ASN A 394 12.49 -6.69 -19.10
C ASN A 394 12.10 -5.20 -19.12
N GLN A 395 10.81 -4.90 -19.28
CA GLN A 395 10.26 -3.54 -19.18
C GLN A 395 10.55 -2.94 -17.80
N THR A 396 10.27 -3.70 -16.71
CA THR A 396 10.41 -3.15 -15.35
C THR A 396 11.87 -2.83 -15.06
N ALA A 397 12.78 -3.67 -15.55
CA ALA A 397 14.21 -3.41 -15.47
C ALA A 397 14.62 -2.16 -16.27
N ASP A 398 14.08 -1.94 -17.47
CA ASP A 398 14.34 -0.70 -18.24
C ASP A 398 13.86 0.56 -17.50
N HIS A 399 12.71 0.52 -16.82
CA HIS A 399 12.19 1.66 -16.07
C HIS A 399 13.04 1.98 -14.84
N ILE A 400 13.55 0.96 -14.17
CA ILE A 400 14.46 1.11 -13.03
C ILE A 400 15.84 1.57 -13.47
N LEU A 401 16.36 1.12 -14.62
CA LEU A 401 17.72 1.48 -15.03
C LEU A 401 17.82 2.87 -15.66
N ARG A 402 16.73 3.40 -16.23
CA ARG A 402 16.73 4.69 -16.91
C ARG A 402 16.47 5.85 -15.94
N PRO A 403 17.21 6.97 -16.06
CA PRO A 403 17.00 8.13 -15.21
C PRO A 403 15.70 8.85 -15.57
N PHE A 404 15.03 9.44 -14.58
CA PHE A 404 13.94 10.38 -14.81
C PHE A 404 14.44 11.58 -15.64
N PRO A 405 13.67 12.10 -16.62
CA PRO A 405 12.29 11.77 -16.97
C PRO A 405 12.10 10.63 -17.99
N VAL A 406 13.15 9.89 -18.35
CA VAL A 406 13.04 8.74 -19.27
C VAL A 406 12.56 7.48 -18.56
N GLY A 407 13.10 7.19 -17.38
CA GLY A 407 12.64 6.10 -16.50
C GLY A 407 12.13 6.63 -15.17
N LEU A 408 12.26 5.82 -14.12
CA LEU A 408 11.80 6.14 -12.77
C LEU A 408 12.94 6.52 -11.82
N SER A 409 14.19 6.28 -12.19
CA SER A 409 15.34 6.44 -11.29
C SER A 409 15.82 7.86 -11.11
N SER A 410 16.22 8.17 -9.88
CA SER A 410 16.85 9.42 -9.46
C SER A 410 17.79 9.15 -8.28
N ASP A 411 18.66 10.11 -7.94
CA ASP A 411 19.57 9.97 -6.79
C ASP A 411 18.83 9.79 -5.45
N VAL A 412 17.56 10.18 -5.38
CA VAL A 412 16.72 10.09 -4.17
C VAL A 412 15.82 8.84 -4.14
N GLY A 413 15.90 7.96 -5.16
CA GLY A 413 15.10 6.74 -5.27
C GLY A 413 14.31 6.64 -6.58
N LEU A 414 13.30 5.76 -6.60
CA LEU A 414 12.37 5.61 -7.73
C LEU A 414 11.15 6.50 -7.53
N PHE A 415 10.82 7.32 -8.53
CA PHE A 415 9.58 8.09 -8.50
C PHE A 415 8.37 7.20 -8.78
N VAL A 416 7.31 7.33 -7.98
CA VAL A 416 6.12 6.49 -8.11
C VAL A 416 5.27 6.81 -9.35
N ALA A 417 5.47 7.97 -9.95
CA ALA A 417 4.83 8.40 -11.18
C ALA A 417 5.80 9.20 -12.05
N ASN A 418 5.88 8.86 -13.33
CA ASN A 418 6.55 9.59 -14.38
C ASN A 418 5.53 10.01 -15.46
N PRO A 419 5.10 11.29 -15.45
CA PRO A 419 4.13 11.85 -16.40
C PRO A 419 4.70 12.21 -17.78
N ALA A 420 6.00 12.01 -18.04
CA ALA A 420 6.68 12.59 -19.20
C ALA A 420 6.14 12.11 -20.57
N TYR A 421 5.50 10.95 -20.60
CA TYR A 421 4.91 10.34 -21.79
C TYR A 421 3.43 10.70 -22.01
N GLY A 422 2.85 11.52 -21.13
CA GLY A 422 1.42 11.82 -21.11
C GLY A 422 0.92 12.67 -22.28
N GLY A 423 1.76 13.56 -22.82
CA GLY A 423 1.46 14.41 -23.98
C GLY A 423 0.48 15.57 -23.77
N ASP A 424 -0.40 15.49 -22.75
CA ASP A 424 -1.27 16.60 -22.31
C ASP A 424 -0.58 17.44 -21.21
N PRO A 425 -0.61 18.78 -21.26
CA PRO A 425 -0.02 19.64 -20.23
C PRO A 425 -0.52 19.39 -18.80
N MET A 426 -1.73 18.84 -18.63
CA MET A 426 -2.28 18.46 -17.33
C MET A 426 -1.36 17.49 -16.58
N TYR A 427 -0.68 16.58 -17.29
CA TYR A 427 0.22 15.61 -16.67
C TYR A 427 1.37 16.29 -15.92
N ALA A 428 1.98 17.33 -16.51
CA ALA A 428 3.02 18.11 -15.86
C ALA A 428 2.49 19.01 -14.72
N GLN A 429 1.18 19.26 -14.66
CA GLN A 429 0.52 20.09 -13.65
C GLN A 429 -0.04 19.28 -12.47
N SER A 430 -0.32 17.98 -12.66
CA SER A 430 -1.00 17.13 -11.68
C SER A 430 -0.14 15.98 -11.14
N PHE A 431 1.05 15.73 -11.69
CA PHE A 431 2.00 14.75 -11.16
C PHE A 431 3.34 15.41 -10.84
N THR A 432 3.29 16.52 -10.11
CA THR A 432 4.49 17.26 -9.71
C THR A 432 5.19 16.61 -8.52
N ASN A 433 6.35 17.14 -8.13
CA ASN A 433 7.03 16.79 -6.89
C ASN A 433 6.29 17.32 -5.63
N ARG A 434 5.16 18.02 -5.80
CA ARG A 434 4.33 18.55 -4.69
C ARG A 434 3.08 17.70 -4.47
N ASP A 435 2.80 16.79 -5.41
CA ASP A 435 1.62 15.93 -5.37
C ASP A 435 1.92 14.63 -4.63
N TYR A 436 1.04 14.25 -3.71
CA TYR A 436 1.23 13.11 -2.79
C TYR A 436 1.49 11.77 -3.50
N HIS A 437 0.98 11.62 -4.73
CA HIS A 437 1.22 10.47 -5.62
C HIS A 437 1.83 10.88 -6.97
N GLY A 438 2.51 12.04 -7.02
CA GLY A 438 3.19 12.57 -8.20
C GLY A 438 4.61 12.02 -8.37
N THR A 439 5.54 12.85 -8.85
CA THR A 439 6.97 12.50 -8.96
C THR A 439 7.64 12.55 -7.58
N VAL A 440 7.22 11.66 -6.68
CA VAL A 440 7.69 11.51 -5.29
C VAL A 440 8.14 10.07 -5.05
N VAL A 441 8.81 9.80 -3.94
CA VAL A 441 9.29 8.46 -3.59
C VAL A 441 8.57 7.95 -2.35
N TRP A 442 8.12 6.69 -2.41
CA TRP A 442 7.46 5.99 -1.31
C TRP A 442 8.31 4.82 -0.84
N GLY A 443 8.65 4.77 0.46
CA GLY A 443 9.57 3.77 0.99
C GLY A 443 9.08 2.33 0.80
N TRP A 444 7.79 2.08 1.03
CA TRP A 444 7.21 0.75 0.89
C TRP A 444 7.14 0.28 -0.58
N GLN A 445 7.00 1.19 -1.55
CA GLN A 445 7.05 0.88 -2.98
C GLN A 445 8.45 0.42 -3.39
N LEU A 446 9.50 1.08 -2.86
CA LEU A 446 10.88 0.61 -3.03
C LEU A 446 11.07 -0.78 -2.42
N ALA A 447 10.56 -1.00 -1.20
CA ALA A 447 10.65 -2.29 -0.51
C ALA A 447 9.92 -3.40 -1.28
N MET A 448 8.70 -3.14 -1.78
CA MET A 448 7.91 -4.10 -2.56
C MET A 448 8.57 -4.40 -3.91
N MET A 449 9.10 -3.39 -4.61
CA MET A 449 9.81 -3.60 -5.87
C MET A 449 11.08 -4.43 -5.65
N ALA A 450 11.89 -4.10 -4.64
CA ALA A 450 13.12 -4.82 -4.32
C ALA A 450 12.82 -6.27 -3.90
N ALA A 451 11.86 -6.48 -2.99
CA ALA A 451 11.44 -7.80 -2.56
C ALA A 451 10.84 -8.61 -3.71
N GLY A 452 10.07 -7.98 -4.60
CA GLY A 452 9.51 -8.60 -5.78
C GLY A 452 10.59 -9.08 -6.75
N LEU A 453 11.51 -8.21 -7.14
CA LEU A 453 12.62 -8.58 -8.03
C LEU A 453 13.48 -9.69 -7.41
N GLY A 454 13.77 -9.60 -6.11
CA GLY A 454 14.47 -10.65 -5.37
C GLY A 454 13.73 -11.99 -5.42
N ARG A 455 12.41 -11.99 -5.23
CA ARG A 455 11.56 -13.20 -5.38
C ARG A 455 11.63 -13.77 -6.80
N GLN A 456 11.57 -12.93 -7.83
CA GLN A 456 11.64 -13.41 -9.21
C GLN A 456 13.02 -14.00 -9.51
N LEU A 457 14.11 -13.34 -9.13
CA LEU A 457 15.48 -13.85 -9.30
C LEU A 457 15.72 -15.15 -8.52
N ALA A 458 15.19 -15.28 -7.30
CA ALA A 458 15.28 -16.51 -6.51
C ALA A 458 14.62 -17.72 -7.20
N ARG A 459 13.65 -17.52 -8.09
CA ARG A 459 13.05 -18.60 -8.89
C ARG A 459 14.02 -19.21 -9.90
N CYS A 460 15.11 -18.51 -10.25
CA CYS A 460 16.11 -19.00 -11.21
C CYS A 460 16.94 -20.18 -10.69
N ILE A 461 16.90 -20.47 -9.39
CA ILE A 461 17.52 -21.65 -8.76
C ILE A 461 16.49 -22.69 -8.28
N SER A 462 15.20 -22.50 -8.60
CA SER A 462 14.12 -23.41 -8.22
C SER A 462 14.00 -24.61 -9.17
N GLU A 463 13.21 -25.63 -8.80
CA GLU A 463 12.95 -26.79 -9.67
C GLU A 463 12.21 -26.42 -10.98
N SER A 464 11.33 -25.41 -10.92
CA SER A 464 10.55 -24.91 -12.05
C SER A 464 11.08 -23.54 -12.50
N VAL A 465 12.25 -23.54 -13.15
CA VAL A 465 12.95 -22.34 -13.61
C VAL A 465 12.17 -21.59 -14.70
N PRO A 466 11.79 -20.32 -14.48
CA PRO A 466 11.14 -19.47 -15.49
C PRO A 466 12.01 -19.21 -16.72
N ASP A 467 11.42 -18.94 -17.88
CA ASP A 467 12.19 -18.80 -19.13
C ASP A 467 13.06 -17.54 -19.18
N PHE A 468 12.66 -16.45 -18.51
CA PHE A 468 13.49 -15.25 -18.40
C PHE A 468 14.85 -15.54 -17.73
N CYS A 469 14.94 -16.56 -16.87
CA CYS A 469 16.20 -16.97 -16.23
C CYS A 469 17.17 -17.63 -17.23
N LYS A 470 16.66 -18.18 -18.35
CA LYS A 470 17.45 -18.81 -19.41
C LYS A 470 17.80 -17.81 -20.51
N ASP A 471 17.01 -16.76 -20.67
CA ASP A 471 17.37 -15.61 -21.50
C ASP A 471 18.40 -14.75 -20.76
N LYS A 472 19.68 -14.93 -21.13
CA LYS A 472 20.79 -14.21 -20.50
C LYS A 472 20.62 -12.68 -20.57
N VAL A 473 20.04 -12.15 -21.64
CA VAL A 473 19.88 -10.70 -21.82
C VAL A 473 18.86 -10.17 -20.82
N VAL A 474 17.72 -10.84 -20.70
CA VAL A 474 16.66 -10.45 -19.74
C VAL A 474 17.14 -10.68 -18.31
N TYR A 475 17.69 -11.85 -17.99
CA TYR A 475 18.22 -12.17 -16.67
C TYR A 475 19.26 -11.15 -16.18
N ASP A 476 20.28 -10.87 -17.00
CA ASP A 476 21.34 -9.92 -16.63
C ASP A 476 20.78 -8.52 -16.42
N LYS A 477 19.81 -8.10 -17.25
CA LYS A 477 19.16 -6.79 -17.11
C LYS A 477 18.35 -6.70 -15.82
N VAL A 478 17.57 -7.73 -15.49
CA VAL A 478 16.81 -7.80 -14.24
C VAL A 478 17.74 -7.79 -13.02
N LEU A 479 18.83 -8.54 -13.06
CA LEU A 479 19.85 -8.54 -12.01
C LEU A 479 20.54 -7.17 -11.87
N LEU A 480 20.83 -6.50 -13.00
CA LEU A 480 21.38 -5.15 -13.01
C LEU A 480 20.39 -4.14 -12.39
N ALA A 481 19.11 -4.22 -12.74
CA ALA A 481 18.06 -3.38 -12.18
C ALA A 481 17.89 -3.61 -10.67
N TYR A 482 17.91 -4.87 -10.23
CA TYR A 482 17.87 -5.22 -8.80
C TYR A 482 19.05 -4.59 -8.02
N ASN A 483 20.27 -4.73 -8.53
CA ASN A 483 21.45 -4.14 -7.90
C ASN A 483 21.46 -2.60 -7.94
N HIS A 484 20.98 -2.01 -9.04
CA HIS A 484 20.82 -0.57 -9.16
C HIS A 484 19.81 -0.03 -8.13
N LEU A 485 18.65 -0.68 -8.01
CA LEU A 485 17.64 -0.33 -7.01
C LEU A 485 18.20 -0.43 -5.59
N TRP A 486 18.93 -1.50 -5.26
CA TRP A 486 19.57 -1.61 -3.94
C TRP A 486 20.63 -0.54 -3.70
N THR A 487 21.38 -0.15 -4.73
CA THR A 487 22.32 0.98 -4.62
C THR A 487 21.57 2.29 -4.28
N LEU A 488 20.43 2.55 -4.91
CA LEU A 488 19.59 3.70 -4.58
C LEU A 488 19.02 3.63 -3.16
N ILE A 489 18.54 2.46 -2.73
CA ILE A 489 18.02 2.22 -1.39
C ILE A 489 19.13 2.45 -0.34
N ASP A 490 20.33 1.89 -0.58
CA ASP A 490 21.48 2.00 0.32
C ASP A 490 21.95 3.45 0.48
N ASN A 491 21.99 4.20 -0.63
CA ASN A 491 22.34 5.62 -0.63
C ASN A 491 21.31 6.49 0.10
N ASN A 492 20.07 6.02 0.27
CA ASN A 492 18.97 6.74 0.90
C ASN A 492 18.51 6.10 2.23
N ARG A 493 19.39 5.35 2.91
CA ARG A 493 19.06 4.63 4.17
C ARG A 493 18.49 5.52 5.28
N ALA A 494 18.96 6.76 5.41
CA ALA A 494 18.50 7.68 6.44
C ALA A 494 17.03 8.12 6.25
N GLN A 495 16.49 7.93 5.04
CA GLN A 495 15.20 8.43 4.59
C GLN A 495 14.16 7.31 4.54
N LEU A 496 14.56 6.04 4.47
CA LEU A 496 13.68 4.87 4.25
C LEU A 496 12.56 4.72 5.28
N SER A 497 12.74 5.25 6.50
CA SER A 497 11.70 5.24 7.55
C SER A 497 10.72 6.41 7.47
N SER A 498 10.82 7.26 6.45
CA SER A 498 9.83 8.29 6.14
C SER A 498 8.65 7.65 5.39
N GLU A 499 7.46 8.23 5.49
CA GLU A 499 6.31 7.82 4.66
C GLU A 499 6.59 8.02 3.17
N VAL A 500 6.81 9.28 2.82
CA VAL A 500 6.97 9.77 1.46
C VAL A 500 7.95 10.93 1.50
N TRP A 501 8.78 11.02 0.46
CA TRP A 501 9.64 12.18 0.28
C TRP A 501 9.64 12.66 -1.15
N SER A 502 10.00 13.91 -1.29
CA SER A 502 10.13 14.60 -2.55
C SER A 502 11.58 15.01 -2.77
N TRP A 503 11.79 15.95 -3.69
CA TRP A 503 13.09 16.41 -4.10
C TRP A 503 13.08 17.85 -4.54
N THR A 504 14.27 18.46 -4.43
CA THR A 504 14.66 19.65 -5.17
C THR A 504 15.73 19.28 -6.19
N TYR A 505 15.91 20.12 -7.21
CA TYR A 505 16.95 19.91 -8.22
C TYR A 505 17.95 21.06 -8.21
N ASP A 506 19.19 20.76 -7.86
CA ASP A 506 20.34 21.68 -7.93
C ASP A 506 21.58 20.89 -8.33
N ASN A 507 21.78 20.81 -9.66
CA ASN A 507 22.83 20.01 -10.30
C ASN A 507 22.81 18.53 -9.88
N GLY A 508 21.61 18.00 -9.63
CA GLY A 508 21.36 16.67 -9.09
C GLY A 508 20.08 16.66 -8.25
N PHE A 509 19.50 15.48 -8.05
CA PHE A 509 18.33 15.35 -7.18
C PHE A 509 18.76 15.41 -5.71
N ARG A 510 18.07 16.21 -4.92
CA ARG A 510 18.30 16.32 -3.47
C ARG A 510 17.02 16.00 -2.73
N PHE A 511 17.14 15.17 -1.71
CA PHE A 511 16.03 14.83 -0.82
C PHE A 511 15.37 16.10 -0.25
N GLU A 512 14.05 16.11 -0.21
CA GLU A 512 13.24 17.13 0.46
C GLU A 512 12.00 16.47 1.08
N PRO A 513 11.68 16.71 2.36
CA PRO A 513 10.39 16.29 2.91
C PRO A 513 9.23 16.88 2.10
N LEU A 514 8.20 16.07 1.79
CA LEU A 514 7.07 16.53 1.00
C LEU A 514 6.37 17.75 1.63
N GLY A 515 6.24 17.76 2.96
CA GLY A 515 5.65 18.87 3.72
C GLY A 515 6.43 20.20 3.65
N SER A 516 7.69 20.19 3.23
CA SER A 516 8.43 21.44 2.93
C SER A 516 7.93 22.10 1.64
N LEU A 517 7.38 21.29 0.72
CA LEU A 517 6.90 21.77 -0.57
C LEU A 517 5.41 22.08 -0.51
N THR A 518 4.59 21.23 0.11
CA THR A 518 3.12 21.37 0.12
C THR A 518 2.57 21.43 1.54
N SER A 519 1.32 21.89 1.70
CA SER A 519 0.60 21.82 2.97
C SER A 519 0.25 20.39 3.38
N THR A 520 0.41 19.42 2.48
CA THR A 520 0.29 17.99 2.81
C THR A 520 1.49 17.56 3.64
N GLU A 521 1.28 17.40 4.94
CA GLU A 521 2.29 16.88 5.86
C GLU A 521 2.38 15.36 5.76
N SER A 522 3.59 14.86 5.53
CA SER A 522 3.92 13.44 5.68
C SER A 522 3.96 13.08 7.17
N ASN A 523 3.50 11.88 7.49
CA ASN A 523 3.61 11.28 8.79
C ASN A 523 5.09 11.09 9.19
N ILE A 524 5.38 11.26 10.49
CA ILE A 524 6.72 11.03 11.04
C ILE A 524 7.12 9.56 10.89
N ARG A 525 6.17 8.65 11.15
CA ARG A 525 6.33 7.20 10.98
C ARG A 525 5.00 6.57 10.60
N GLN A 526 4.91 5.97 9.42
CA GLN A 526 3.86 5.00 9.10
C GLN A 526 4.37 3.58 9.23
N LEU A 527 3.45 2.64 9.44
CA LEU A 527 3.75 1.24 9.64
C LEU A 527 4.53 0.65 8.47
N TRP A 528 4.10 0.93 7.23
CA TRP A 528 4.79 0.45 6.03
C TRP A 528 6.15 1.14 5.77
N SER A 529 6.49 2.20 6.49
CA SER A 529 7.83 2.82 6.45
C SER A 529 8.85 1.98 7.23
N LEU A 530 8.39 1.01 8.01
CA LEU A 530 9.25 0.14 8.81
C LEU A 530 9.62 -1.15 8.08
N THR A 531 9.18 -1.33 6.82
CA THR A 531 9.34 -2.55 6.01
C THR A 531 10.78 -2.99 5.81
N PHE A 532 11.74 -2.06 5.81
CA PHE A 532 13.17 -2.38 5.76
C PHE A 532 13.75 -2.99 7.06
N LEU A 533 12.94 -3.17 8.12
CA LEU A 533 13.29 -4.10 9.22
C LEU A 533 13.35 -5.56 8.74
N ALA A 534 12.56 -5.90 7.71
CA ALA A 534 12.46 -7.25 7.16
C ALA A 534 13.13 -7.35 5.78
N ILE A 535 12.94 -6.35 4.92
CA ILE A 535 13.45 -6.38 3.55
C ILE A 535 14.93 -6.02 3.53
N HIS A 536 15.74 -6.95 3.02
CA HIS A 536 17.19 -6.81 2.87
C HIS A 536 17.63 -7.27 1.49
N LYS A 537 18.85 -6.86 1.11
CA LYS A 537 19.46 -7.28 -0.13
C LYS A 537 19.80 -8.76 -0.05
N GLU A 538 19.42 -9.49 -1.09
CA GLU A 538 19.78 -10.87 -1.35
C GLU A 538 20.94 -10.90 -2.36
N GLU A 539 21.76 -11.93 -2.28
CA GLU A 539 22.87 -12.12 -3.21
C GLU A 539 22.45 -13.09 -4.33
N PHE A 540 22.58 -12.63 -5.57
CA PHE A 540 22.25 -13.40 -6.77
C PHE A 540 23.43 -13.37 -7.75
N GLY A 541 23.89 -14.53 -8.16
CA GLY A 541 25.12 -14.70 -8.96
C GLY A 541 26.00 -15.79 -8.34
N ASN A 542 26.76 -16.50 -9.18
CA ASN A 542 27.83 -17.38 -8.71
C ASN A 542 29.11 -16.60 -8.45
#